data_AF-A0A2W6DNH5-F1
#
_entry.id   AF-A0A2W6DNH5-F1
#
_cell.length_a   1.000
_cell.length_b   1.000
_cell.length_c   1.000
_cell.angle_alpha   90.00
_cell.angle_beta   90.00
_cell.angle_gamma   90.00
#
_symmetry.space_group_name_H-M   'P 1'
#
loop_
_entity.id
_entity.type
_entity.pdbx_description
1 polymer ?
#
loop_
_entity_poly.entity_id
_entity_poly.type
_entity_poly.pdbx_seq_one_letter_code
_entity_poly.pdbx_strand_id
1 'polypeptide(L)'
;MNTLIEADESPSIAKFLASRGTTEQIRELLVHRSLYGLKEADPQVRAIPRLPHDAKSAFVEVLADEYGGGRPGRLHSELYRQTMDALGLDGTENAHVCGVPGVTLATVNLMSLFGAHARWRGALVGHFAVTEMTSSEANRCYGRAVRRAGFTSRCATHYFD
;
A
#
# COMPACT_ATOMS: atom_id res chain seq x y z
N MET A 1 5.33 -11.53 16.24
CA MET A 1 4.54 -10.88 15.18
C MET A 1 3.78 -11.91 14.35
N ASN A 2 4.43 -12.96 13.82
CA ASN A 2 3.74 -14.07 13.13
C ASN A 2 2.58 -14.66 13.94
N THR A 3 2.75 -14.86 15.25
CA THR A 3 1.68 -15.34 16.14
C THR A 3 0.43 -14.45 16.19
N LEU A 4 0.58 -13.13 16.04
CA LEU A 4 -0.58 -12.21 16.02
C LEU A 4 -1.31 -12.26 14.67
N ILE A 5 -0.56 -12.46 13.58
CA ILE A 5 -1.13 -12.60 12.22
C ILE A 5 -1.81 -13.97 12.08
N GLU A 6 -1.20 -15.02 12.61
CA GLU A 6 -1.75 -16.39 12.60
C GLU A 6 -2.99 -16.53 13.49
N ALA A 7 -3.08 -15.74 14.56
CA ALA A 7 -4.25 -15.69 15.43
C ALA A 7 -5.40 -14.84 14.88
N ASP A 8 -5.20 -14.11 13.77
CA ASP A 8 -6.27 -13.35 13.12
C ASP A 8 -7.12 -14.28 12.24
N GLU A 9 -8.27 -14.70 12.77
CA GLU A 9 -9.25 -15.52 12.05
C GLU A 9 -10.17 -14.70 11.13
N SER A 10 -9.93 -13.40 10.99
CA SER A 10 -10.75 -12.53 10.15
C SER A 10 -10.73 -12.97 8.68
N PRO A 11 -11.85 -12.86 7.95
CA PRO A 11 -11.89 -13.14 6.53
C PRO A 11 -10.88 -12.31 5.75
N SER A 12 -9.98 -12.98 5.02
CA SER A 12 -8.97 -12.31 4.20
C SER A 12 -9.58 -11.83 2.87
N ILE A 13 -9.71 -10.50 2.72
CA ILE A 13 -10.11 -9.85 1.47
C ILE A 13 -9.20 -10.27 0.32
N ALA A 14 -7.89 -10.35 0.55
CA ALA A 14 -6.92 -10.76 -0.45
C ALA A 14 -7.18 -12.19 -0.97
N LYS A 15 -7.38 -13.16 -0.07
CA LYS A 15 -7.71 -14.55 -0.44
C LYS A 15 -9.08 -14.66 -1.13
N PHE A 16 -10.07 -13.88 -0.67
CA PHE A 16 -11.39 -13.80 -1.31
C PHE A 16 -11.28 -13.29 -2.75
N LEU A 17 -10.60 -12.17 -2.99
CA LEU A 17 -10.45 -11.60 -4.34
C LEU A 17 -9.65 -12.53 -5.26
N ALA A 18 -8.58 -13.14 -4.75
CA ALA A 18 -7.77 -14.09 -5.50
C ALA A 18 -8.59 -15.27 -6.02
N SER A 19 -9.55 -15.75 -5.23
CA SER A 19 -10.36 -16.93 -5.55
C SER A 19 -11.65 -16.61 -6.30
N ARG A 20 -12.41 -15.60 -5.86
CA ARG A 20 -13.80 -15.35 -6.29
C ARG A 20 -14.14 -13.90 -6.61
N GLY A 21 -13.25 -12.94 -6.35
CA GLY A 21 -13.50 -11.52 -6.60
C GLY A 21 -13.92 -11.19 -8.03
N THR A 22 -14.84 -10.24 -8.20
CA THR A 22 -15.19 -9.72 -9.52
C THR A 22 -14.26 -8.57 -9.92
N THR A 23 -14.27 -8.18 -11.19
CA THR A 23 -13.53 -7.00 -11.67
C THR A 23 -13.97 -5.74 -10.93
N GLU A 24 -15.26 -5.61 -10.62
CA GLU A 24 -15.83 -4.49 -9.88
C GLU A 24 -15.28 -4.43 -8.46
N GLN A 25 -15.18 -5.57 -7.77
CA GLN A 25 -14.61 -5.66 -6.41
C GLN A 25 -13.10 -5.40 -6.39
N ILE A 26 -12.38 -5.78 -7.45
CA ILE A 26 -10.96 -5.43 -7.60
C ILE A 26 -10.81 -3.92 -7.80
N ARG A 27 -11.65 -3.30 -8.63
CA ARG A 27 -11.67 -1.85 -8.82
C ARG A 27 -12.03 -1.11 -7.53
N GLU A 28 -13.03 -1.59 -6.79
CA GLU A 28 -13.41 -1.06 -5.48
C GLU A 28 -12.22 -1.10 -4.52
N LEU A 29 -11.54 -2.24 -4.40
CA LEU A 29 -10.32 -2.34 -3.59
C LEU A 29 -9.27 -1.29 -4.00
N LEU A 30 -9.04 -1.11 -5.29
CA LEU A 30 -8.08 -0.13 -5.79
C LEU A 30 -8.50 1.31 -5.43
N VAL A 31 -9.78 1.64 -5.55
CA VAL A 31 -10.31 2.94 -5.13
C VAL A 31 -10.06 3.17 -3.63
N HIS A 32 -10.37 2.19 -2.78
CA HIS A 32 -10.14 2.31 -1.34
C HIS A 32 -8.65 2.48 -0.98
N ARG A 33 -7.78 1.74 -1.65
CA ARG A 33 -6.33 1.78 -1.39
C ARG A 33 -5.65 2.97 -2.05
N SER A 34 -6.24 3.60 -3.07
CA SER A 34 -5.65 4.73 -3.82
C SER A 34 -5.24 5.92 -2.94
N LEU A 35 -5.99 6.18 -1.86
CA LEU A 35 -5.71 7.30 -0.98
C LEU A 35 -4.35 7.20 -0.26
N TYR A 36 -3.83 5.98 -0.10
CA TYR A 36 -2.47 5.74 0.37
C TYR A 36 -1.54 5.28 -0.75
N GLY A 37 -1.98 4.37 -1.62
CA GLY A 37 -1.15 3.80 -2.69
C GLY A 37 -0.54 4.85 -3.61
N LEU A 38 -1.26 5.94 -3.90
CA LEU A 38 -0.74 7.05 -4.71
C LEU A 38 0.26 7.96 -3.97
N LYS A 39 0.52 7.69 -2.68
CA LYS A 39 1.41 8.45 -1.79
C LYS A 39 2.40 7.55 -1.06
N GLU A 40 2.50 6.28 -1.43
CA GLU A 40 3.42 5.33 -0.84
C GLU A 40 4.87 5.75 -1.21
N ALA A 41 5.77 6.09 -0.29
CA ALA A 41 5.72 6.07 1.19
C ALA A 41 5.98 7.47 1.83
N ASP A 42 5.34 8.52 1.31
CA ASP A 42 5.55 9.92 1.70
C ASP A 42 5.38 10.21 3.21
N PRO A 43 4.35 9.69 3.92
CA PRO A 43 4.24 9.93 5.36
C PRO A 43 5.45 9.45 6.15
N GLN A 44 6.05 8.32 5.74
CA GLN A 44 7.15 7.64 6.41
C GLN A 44 8.45 8.43 6.32
N VAL A 45 8.69 9.18 5.23
CA VAL A 45 9.88 10.04 5.06
C VAL A 45 10.05 11.00 6.24
N ARG A 46 8.95 11.42 6.87
CA ARG A 46 8.97 12.31 8.04
C ARG A 46 9.64 11.67 9.27
N ALA A 47 9.81 10.35 9.34
CA ALA A 47 10.57 9.72 10.43
C ALA A 47 12.08 9.92 10.31
N ILE A 48 12.65 9.98 9.10
CA ILE A 48 14.11 9.98 8.86
C ILE A 48 14.89 10.92 9.79
N PRO A 49 14.55 12.21 9.95
CA PRO A 49 15.33 13.12 10.79
C PRO A 49 15.29 12.79 12.29
N ARG A 50 14.37 11.91 12.72
CA ARG A 50 14.04 11.64 14.13
C ARG A 50 14.49 10.25 14.60
N LEU A 51 15.15 9.49 13.74
CA LEU A 51 15.64 8.14 14.05
C LEU A 51 17.10 8.15 14.53
N PRO A 52 17.47 7.27 15.48
CA PRO A 52 18.88 6.99 15.79
C PRO A 52 19.59 6.38 14.58
N HIS A 53 20.93 6.43 14.57
CA HIS A 53 21.74 6.13 13.38
C HIS A 53 21.49 4.74 12.76
N ASP A 54 21.40 3.70 13.58
CA ASP A 54 21.17 2.32 13.20
C ASP A 54 19.77 2.12 12.59
N ALA A 55 18.72 2.53 13.31
CA ALA A 55 17.34 2.45 12.83
C ALA A 55 17.13 3.31 11.58
N LYS A 56 17.81 4.46 11.48
CA LYS A 56 17.76 5.34 10.31
C LYS A 56 18.32 4.66 9.07
N SER A 57 19.46 3.97 9.20
CA SER A 57 20.07 3.26 8.07
C SER A 57 19.13 2.19 7.50
N ALA A 58 18.60 1.32 8.36
CA ALA A 58 17.66 0.28 7.93
C ALA A 58 16.35 0.86 7.38
N PHE A 59 15.82 1.92 8.00
CA PHE A 59 14.59 2.56 7.54
C PHE A 59 14.74 3.22 6.16
N VAL A 60 15.89 3.83 5.88
CA VAL A 60 16.19 4.42 4.57
C VAL A 60 16.37 3.35 3.50
N GLU A 61 16.91 2.18 3.84
CA GLU A 61 17.01 1.05 2.90
C GLU A 61 15.62 0.59 2.42
N VAL A 62 14.69 0.39 3.36
CA VAL A 62 13.30 0.03 3.03
C VAL A 62 12.63 1.13 2.21
N LEU A 63 12.76 2.40 2.62
CA LEU A 63 12.21 3.52 1.86
C LEU A 63 12.81 3.65 0.46
N ALA A 64 14.09 3.31 0.27
CA ALA A 64 14.70 3.37 -1.05
C ALA A 64 13.99 2.40 -2.01
N ASP A 65 13.56 1.23 -1.54
CA ASP A 65 12.79 0.28 -2.35
C ASP A 65 11.40 0.82 -2.71
N GLU A 66 10.67 1.37 -1.74
CA GLU A 66 9.38 2.06 -1.95
C GLU A 66 9.47 3.18 -3.00
N TYR A 67 10.61 3.89 -3.00
CA TYR A 67 10.92 4.94 -3.96
C TYR A 67 11.55 4.40 -5.27
N GLY A 68 11.43 3.11 -5.56
CA GLY A 68 11.86 2.48 -6.80
C GLY A 68 13.37 2.31 -6.96
N GLY A 69 14.14 2.46 -5.88
CA GLY A 69 15.59 2.34 -5.86
C GLY A 69 16.29 3.35 -6.77
N GLY A 70 15.71 4.54 -6.97
CA GLY A 70 16.23 5.58 -7.86
C GLY A 70 16.00 5.31 -9.35
N ARG A 71 15.18 4.30 -9.72
CA ARG A 71 14.85 3.99 -11.11
C ARG A 71 13.52 4.65 -11.50
N PRO A 72 13.52 5.58 -12.50
CA PRO A 72 12.28 6.18 -12.98
C PRO A 72 11.25 5.13 -13.40
N GLY A 73 9.98 5.38 -13.09
CA GLY A 73 8.88 4.45 -13.42
C GLY A 73 8.75 3.25 -12.47
N ARG A 74 9.55 3.15 -11.41
CA ARG A 74 9.46 2.07 -10.40
C ARG A 74 8.99 2.54 -9.02
N LEU A 75 8.68 3.82 -8.86
CA LEU A 75 8.07 4.34 -7.64
C LEU A 75 6.78 3.56 -7.36
N HIS A 76 6.56 3.05 -6.15
CA HIS A 76 5.40 2.23 -5.86
C HIS A 76 4.07 2.96 -6.14
N SER A 77 4.01 4.26 -5.84
CA SER A 77 2.86 5.10 -6.18
C SER A 77 2.64 5.28 -7.69
N GLU A 78 3.70 5.35 -8.49
CA GLU A 78 3.63 5.38 -9.95
C GLU A 78 3.13 4.03 -10.50
N LEU A 79 3.63 2.91 -9.97
CA LEU A 79 3.17 1.57 -10.34
C LEU A 79 1.69 1.37 -9.97
N TYR A 80 1.29 1.86 -8.80
CA TYR A 80 -0.10 1.83 -8.36
C TYR A 80 -1.01 2.62 -9.30
N ARG A 81 -0.58 3.82 -9.71
CA ARG A 81 -1.27 4.65 -10.69
C ARG A 81 -1.42 3.93 -12.03
N GLN A 82 -0.36 3.28 -12.51
CA GLN A 82 -0.39 2.49 -13.75
C GLN A 82 -1.37 1.31 -13.67
N THR A 83 -1.46 0.65 -12.51
CA THR A 83 -2.48 -0.39 -12.26
C THR A 83 -3.89 0.20 -12.34
N MET A 84 -4.14 1.35 -11.70
CA MET A 84 -5.44 2.01 -11.77
C MET A 84 -5.83 2.37 -13.21
N ASP A 85 -4.93 3.00 -13.97
CA ASP A 85 -5.15 3.36 -15.37
C ASP A 85 -5.47 2.12 -16.22
N ALA A 86 -4.71 1.03 -16.04
CA ALA A 86 -4.92 -0.23 -16.76
C ALA A 86 -6.28 -0.88 -16.46
N LEU A 87 -6.88 -0.60 -15.31
CA LEU A 87 -8.20 -1.07 -14.92
C LEU A 87 -9.32 -0.05 -15.23
N GLY A 88 -8.97 1.10 -15.81
CA GLY A 88 -9.92 2.15 -16.19
C GLY A 88 -10.36 3.04 -15.03
N LEU A 89 -9.51 3.23 -14.02
CA LEU A 89 -9.73 4.12 -12.88
C LEU A 89 -8.94 5.42 -13.03
N ASP A 90 -9.39 6.50 -12.39
CA ASP A 90 -8.68 7.78 -12.35
C ASP A 90 -7.54 7.70 -11.34
N GLY A 91 -6.30 7.59 -11.82
CA GLY A 91 -5.10 7.56 -11.01
C GLY A 91 -4.67 8.91 -10.42
N THR A 92 -5.45 9.98 -10.57
CA THR A 92 -5.14 11.30 -9.99
C THR A 92 -5.22 11.24 -8.46
N GLU A 93 -4.23 11.82 -7.78
CA GLU A 93 -4.18 11.82 -6.32
C GLU A 93 -5.48 12.39 -5.72
N ASN A 94 -6.11 11.63 -4.82
CA ASN A 94 -7.37 11.97 -4.13
C ASN A 94 -8.62 12.08 -5.03
N ALA A 95 -8.59 11.64 -6.30
CA ALA A 95 -9.76 11.67 -7.20
C ALA A 95 -11.00 10.99 -6.59
N HIS A 96 -10.77 9.96 -5.77
CA HIS A 96 -11.84 9.15 -5.18
C HIS A 96 -12.13 9.46 -3.70
N VAL A 97 -11.61 10.56 -3.14
CA VAL A 97 -11.76 10.87 -1.70
C VAL A 97 -13.23 10.98 -1.25
N CYS A 98 -14.11 11.48 -2.11
CA CYS A 98 -15.54 11.60 -1.83
C CYS A 98 -16.31 10.27 -1.99
N GLY A 99 -15.68 9.24 -2.55
CA GLY A 99 -16.30 7.94 -2.85
C GLY A 99 -16.02 6.85 -1.82
N VAL A 100 -15.18 7.11 -0.82
CA VAL A 100 -14.79 6.11 0.19
C VAL A 100 -15.41 6.43 1.57
N PRO A 101 -15.68 5.40 2.40
CA PRO A 101 -16.24 5.61 3.72
C PRO A 101 -15.20 6.17 4.71
N GLY A 102 -15.69 6.77 5.79
CA GLY A 102 -14.85 7.34 6.84
C GLY A 102 -13.86 6.35 7.46
N VAL A 103 -14.19 5.05 7.49
CA VAL A 103 -13.28 4.00 7.99
C VAL A 103 -12.04 3.86 7.10
N THR A 104 -12.14 4.07 5.80
CA THR A 104 -10.99 4.09 4.88
C THR A 104 -10.19 5.37 5.04
N LEU A 105 -10.84 6.51 5.22
CA LEU A 105 -10.15 7.77 5.52
C LEU A 105 -9.38 7.68 6.84
N ALA A 106 -9.93 6.99 7.84
CA ALA A 106 -9.30 6.84 9.14
C ALA A 106 -7.94 6.13 9.07
N THR A 107 -7.78 5.09 8.23
CA THR A 107 -6.50 4.38 8.09
C THR A 107 -5.42 5.27 7.48
N VAL A 108 -5.76 6.07 6.46
CA VAL A 108 -4.81 7.00 5.81
C VAL A 108 -4.49 8.20 6.71
N ASN A 109 -5.49 8.73 7.41
CA ASN A 109 -5.32 9.82 8.37
C ASN A 109 -4.44 9.39 9.54
N LEU A 110 -4.52 8.12 9.98
CA LEU A 110 -3.66 7.59 11.04
C LEU A 110 -2.17 7.67 10.66
N MET A 111 -1.81 7.29 9.44
CA MET A 111 -0.42 7.40 8.96
C MET A 111 0.03 8.86 8.90
N SER A 112 -0.84 9.76 8.44
CA SER A 112 -0.57 11.20 8.42
C SER A 112 -0.38 11.77 9.83
N LEU A 113 -1.20 11.35 10.79
CA LEU A 113 -1.09 11.73 12.21
C LEU A 113 0.27 11.30 12.77
N PHE A 114 0.70 10.07 12.51
CA PHE A 114 1.99 9.58 12.98
C PHE A 114 3.17 10.34 12.35
N GLY A 115 3.10 10.65 11.05
CA GLY A 115 4.13 11.41 10.35
C GLY A 115 4.21 12.89 10.73
N ALA A 116 3.06 13.52 11.03
CA ALA A 116 2.97 14.94 11.38
C ALA A 116 3.47 15.24 12.80
N HIS A 117 3.34 14.30 13.74
CA HIS A 117 3.67 14.54 15.14
C HIS A 117 4.88 13.71 15.60
N ALA A 118 5.98 14.39 15.91
CA ALA A 118 7.24 13.74 16.31
C ALA A 118 7.11 12.78 17.49
N ARG A 119 6.16 13.03 18.42
CA ARG A 119 5.88 12.14 19.55
C ARG A 119 5.44 10.73 19.11
N TRP A 120 4.87 10.60 17.92
CA TRP A 120 4.38 9.34 17.36
C TRP A 120 5.40 8.64 16.44
N ARG A 121 6.68 9.03 16.47
CA ARG A 121 7.73 8.39 15.65
C ARG A 121 7.76 6.87 15.78
N GLY A 122 7.60 6.34 16.99
CA GLY A 122 7.60 4.90 17.24
C GLY A 122 6.39 4.20 16.62
N ALA A 123 5.22 4.86 16.65
CA ALA A 123 4.02 4.36 16.01
C ALA A 123 4.13 4.38 14.48
N LEU A 124 4.73 5.43 13.88
CA LEU A 124 4.98 5.48 12.44
C LEU A 124 5.88 4.32 11.98
N VAL A 125 7.02 4.15 12.65
CA VAL A 125 7.99 3.09 12.32
C VAL A 125 7.41 1.71 12.56
N GLY A 126 6.72 1.49 13.68
CA GLY A 126 6.08 0.22 13.99
C GLY A 126 4.96 -0.13 13.01
N HIS A 127 4.13 0.84 12.64
CA HIS A 127 3.10 0.66 11.62
C HIS A 127 3.74 0.28 10.27
N PHE A 128 4.76 1.01 9.84
CA PHE A 128 5.46 0.71 8.59
C PHE A 128 6.08 -0.69 8.60
N ALA A 129 6.79 -1.05 9.68
CA ALA A 129 7.38 -2.38 9.81
C ALA A 129 6.33 -3.51 9.73
N VAL A 130 5.16 -3.35 10.36
CA VAL A 130 4.07 -4.33 10.25
C VAL A 130 3.56 -4.43 8.83
N THR A 131 3.34 -3.30 8.15
CA THR A 131 2.89 -3.28 6.74
C THR A 131 3.88 -4.02 5.85
N GLU A 132 5.17 -3.70 5.95
CA GLU A 132 6.22 -4.31 5.13
C GLU A 132 6.37 -5.82 5.38
N MET A 133 6.31 -6.24 6.64
CA MET A 133 6.41 -7.66 6.99
C MET A 133 5.21 -8.50 6.51
N THR A 134 4.08 -7.86 6.19
CA THR A 134 2.81 -8.56 5.87
C THR A 134 2.27 -8.31 4.48
N SER A 135 2.84 -7.37 3.72
CA SER A 135 2.34 -6.95 2.40
C SER A 135 2.53 -8.03 1.32
N SER A 136 3.62 -8.80 1.37
CA SER A 136 4.01 -9.73 0.30
C SER A 136 2.95 -10.78 -0.06
N GLU A 137 2.35 -11.43 0.94
CA GLU A 137 1.33 -12.46 0.66
C GLU A 137 0.01 -11.85 0.16
N ALA A 138 -0.37 -10.69 0.71
CA ALA A 138 -1.55 -9.97 0.27
C ALA A 138 -1.39 -9.48 -1.18
N ASN A 139 -0.25 -8.88 -1.53
CA ASN A 139 0.05 -8.43 -2.88
C ASN A 139 0.07 -9.60 -3.88
N ARG A 140 0.67 -10.75 -3.54
CA ARG A 140 0.58 -11.97 -4.38
C ARG A 140 -0.87 -12.38 -4.66
N CYS A 141 -1.73 -12.31 -3.65
CA CYS A 141 -3.15 -12.60 -3.81
C CYS A 141 -3.85 -11.58 -4.72
N TYR A 142 -3.58 -10.28 -4.57
CA TYR A 142 -4.14 -9.24 -5.43
C TYR A 142 -3.65 -9.37 -6.88
N GLY A 143 -2.36 -9.61 -7.11
CA GLY A 143 -1.83 -9.87 -8.45
C GLY A 143 -2.49 -11.08 -9.11
N ARG A 144 -2.77 -12.15 -8.35
CA ARG A 144 -3.55 -13.30 -8.84
C ARG A 144 -4.99 -12.92 -9.20
N ALA A 145 -5.65 -12.11 -8.37
CA ALA A 145 -7.02 -11.64 -8.63
C ALA A 145 -7.09 -10.82 -9.92
N VAL A 146 -6.16 -9.87 -10.10
CA VAL A 146 -6.04 -9.01 -11.28
C VAL A 146 -5.83 -9.85 -12.55
N ARG A 147 -4.91 -10.82 -12.51
CA ARG A 147 -4.69 -11.74 -13.64
C ARG A 147 -5.91 -12.62 -13.95
N ARG A 148 -6.60 -13.13 -12.93
CA ARG A 148 -7.82 -13.94 -13.12
C ARG A 148 -8.96 -13.14 -13.76
N ALA A 149 -9.04 -11.83 -13.48
CA ALA A 149 -9.99 -10.92 -14.10
C ALA A 149 -9.63 -10.53 -15.56
N GLY A 150 -8.54 -11.07 -16.12
CA GLY A 150 -8.13 -10.86 -17.51
C GLY A 150 -7.10 -9.75 -17.73
N PHE A 151 -6.64 -9.08 -16.66
CA PHE A 151 -5.64 -8.03 -16.76
C PHE A 151 -4.23 -8.61 -16.58
N THR A 152 -3.53 -8.81 -17.69
CA THR A 152 -2.18 -9.43 -17.71
C THR A 152 -1.08 -8.50 -18.22
N SER A 153 -1.43 -7.27 -18.60
CA SER A 153 -0.44 -6.27 -19.00
C SER A 153 0.49 -5.95 -17.83
N ARG A 154 1.74 -5.60 -18.14
CA ARG A 154 2.71 -5.22 -17.11
C ARG A 154 2.20 -4.05 -16.26
N CYS A 155 1.57 -3.05 -16.88
CA CYS A 155 0.99 -1.92 -16.15
C CYS A 155 -0.06 -2.35 -15.13
N ALA A 156 -0.85 -3.40 -15.41
CA ALA A 156 -1.86 -3.88 -14.48
C ALA A 156 -1.27 -4.64 -13.28
N THR A 157 -0.21 -5.42 -13.47
CA THR A 157 0.24 -6.38 -12.46
C THR A 157 1.51 -5.99 -11.70
N HIS A 158 2.34 -5.11 -12.25
CA HIS A 158 3.70 -4.87 -11.73
C HIS A 158 3.75 -4.30 -10.30
N TYR A 159 2.71 -3.57 -9.85
CA TYR A 159 2.63 -3.14 -8.45
C TYR A 159 2.52 -4.32 -7.46
N PHE A 160 2.02 -5.47 -7.90
CA PHE A 160 1.78 -6.64 -7.05
C PHE A 160 2.86 -7.72 -7.15
N ASP A 161 3.83 -7.54 -8.06
CA ASP A 161 4.86 -8.51 -8.44
C ASP A 161 6.17 -8.24 -7.70
#